data_AF-A0A0A9C712-F1
#
_entry.id   AF-A0A0A9C712-F1
#
_cell.length_a   1.000
_cell.length_b   1.000
_cell.length_c   1.000
_cell.angle_alpha   90.00
_cell.angle_beta   90.00
_cell.angle_gamma   90.00
#
_symmetry.space_group_name_H-M   'P 1'
#
loop_
_entity.id
_entity.type
_entity.pdbx_description
1 polymer ?
#
loop_
_entity_poly.entity_id
_entity_poly.type
_entity_poly.pdbx_seq_one_letter_code
_entity_poly.pdbx_strand_id
1 'polypeptide(L)' 'MRVEREEGTPSWRRFAELVNLRFRPPLRANPLGELVACRRTGSVSDYQEQFLTLLNRAGLLTEPQQIQLFTVGLQSPMS' A
#
# COMPACT_ATOMS: atom_id res chain seq x y z
N MET A 1 -24.89 2.29 16.57
CA MET A 1 -24.64 3.00 15.31
C MET A 1 -25.85 3.88 15.00
N ARG A 2 -25.68 5.18 14.72
CA ARG A 2 -26.83 6.06 14.37
C ARG A 2 -27.25 5.89 12.91
N VAL A 3 -26.29 5.73 12.00
CA VAL A 3 -26.56 5.55 10.56
C VAL A 3 -27.38 4.30 10.26
N GLU A 4 -27.09 3.14 10.87
CA GLU A 4 -27.90 1.92 10.66
C GLU A 4 -29.33 2.07 11.18
N ARG A 5 -29.54 2.91 12.21
CA ARG A 5 -30.88 3.18 12.75
C ARG A 5 -31.67 4.18 11.90
N GLU A 6 -30.99 5.02 11.12
CA GLU A 6 -31.60 6.09 10.31
C GLU A 6 -31.74 5.70 8.82
N GLU A 7 -30.80 4.93 8.26
CA GLU A 7 -30.73 4.55 6.84
C GLU A 7 -30.91 3.03 6.57
N GLY A 8 -30.97 2.19 7.61
CA GLY A 8 -30.92 0.73 7.46
C GLY A 8 -29.50 0.20 7.19
N THR A 9 -29.35 -1.06 6.75
CA THR A 9 -28.03 -1.62 6.42
C THR A 9 -27.44 -0.90 5.21
N PRO A 10 -26.32 -0.17 5.35
CA PRO A 10 -25.75 0.57 4.23
C PRO A 10 -25.23 -0.39 3.16
N SER A 11 -25.31 0.01 1.89
CA SER A 11 -24.55 -0.65 0.82
C SER A 11 -23.06 -0.61 1.14
N TRP A 12 -22.28 -1.57 0.61
CA TRP A 12 -20.84 -1.61 0.81
C TRP A 12 -20.15 -0.27 0.45
N ARG A 13 -20.60 0.37 -0.63
CA ARG A 13 -20.11 1.68 -1.07
C ARG A 13 -20.36 2.77 -0.01
N ARG A 14 -21.58 2.83 0.54
CA ARG A 14 -21.96 3.80 1.58
C ARG A 14 -21.20 3.56 2.88
N PHE A 15 -20.98 2.29 3.25
CA PHE A 15 -20.16 1.92 4.39
C PHE A 15 -18.71 2.41 4.24
N ALA A 16 -18.09 2.17 3.09
CA ALA A 16 -16.72 2.62 2.82
C ALA A 16 -16.60 4.15 2.85
N GLU A 17 -17.57 4.88 2.31
CA GLU A 17 -17.64 6.36 2.40
C GLU A 17 -17.72 6.84 3.85
N LEU A 18 -18.55 6.21 4.69
CA LEU A 18 -18.70 6.57 6.10
C LEU A 18 -17.43 6.26 6.92
N VAL A 19 -16.76 5.14 6.63
CA VAL A 19 -15.46 4.80 7.22
C VAL A 19 -14.42 5.86 6.84
N ASN A 20 -14.32 6.19 5.55
CA ASN A 20 -13.42 7.23 5.07
C ASN A 20 -13.77 8.62 5.61
N LEU A 21 -15.05 8.93 5.86
CA LEU A 21 -15.45 10.20 6.48
C LEU A 21 -15.04 10.26 7.96
N ARG A 22 -15.21 9.14 8.69
CA ARG A 22 -14.98 9.07 10.14
C ARG A 22 -13.50 8.99 10.52
N PHE A 23 -12.71 8.29 9.70
CA PHE A 23 -11.30 8.03 9.94
C PHE A 23 -10.38 8.82 9.00
N ARG A 24 -10.95 9.57 8.04
CA ARG A 24 -10.29 10.14 6.85
C ARG A 24 -9.77 9.02 5.93
N PRO A 25 -9.65 9.22 4.60
CA PRO A 25 -8.73 8.39 3.82
C PRO A 25 -7.41 8.42 4.58
N PRO A 26 -6.69 7.29 4.76
CA PRO A 26 -5.48 7.28 5.55
C PRO A 26 -4.59 8.45 5.12
N LEU A 27 -4.53 9.50 5.94
CA LEU A 27 -3.98 10.82 5.60
C LEU A 27 -2.49 10.75 5.23
N ARG A 28 -1.89 9.58 5.40
CA ARG A 28 -0.47 9.29 5.31
C ARG A 28 -0.17 8.06 4.45
N ALA A 29 -1.16 7.46 3.78
CA ALA A 29 -0.84 6.43 2.80
C ALA A 29 -0.20 7.14 1.61
N ASN A 30 1.11 7.03 1.48
CA ASN A 30 1.85 7.37 0.27
C ASN A 30 2.43 6.05 -0.26
N PRO A 31 1.61 5.20 -0.91
CA PRO A 31 2.04 3.84 -1.24
C PRO A 31 3.22 3.84 -2.22
N LEU A 32 3.28 4.82 -3.12
CA LEU A 32 4.44 5.01 -4.00
C LEU A 32 5.69 5.43 -3.20
N GLY A 33 5.55 6.32 -2.22
CA GLY A 33 6.65 6.68 -1.31
C GLY A 33 7.13 5.52 -0.45
N GLU A 34 6.20 4.70 0.08
CA GLU A 34 6.50 3.46 0.80
C GLU A 34 7.26 2.47 -0.10
N LEU A 35 6.84 2.31 -1.35
CA LEU A 35 7.51 1.47 -2.34
C LEU A 35 8.93 1.97 -2.65
N VAL A 36 9.09 3.27 -2.89
CA VAL A 36 10.39 3.91 -3.15
C VAL A 36 11.33 3.82 -1.96
N ALA A 37 10.80 3.78 -0.73
CA ALA A 37 11.58 3.63 0.50
C ALA A 37 11.86 2.16 0.87
N CYS A 38 11.30 1.18 0.14
CA CYS A 38 11.49 -0.23 0.43
C CYS A 38 12.97 -0.64 0.22
N ARG A 39 13.60 -1.21 1.26
CA ARG A 39 14.99 -1.67 1.24
C ARG A 39 15.06 -3.09 1.79
N ARG A 40 15.97 -3.90 1.25
CA ARG A 40 16.27 -5.24 1.77
C ARG A 40 16.97 -5.11 3.13
N THR A 41 16.37 -5.67 4.17
CA THR A 41 16.95 -5.73 5.53
C THR A 41 17.37 -7.15 5.94
N GLY A 42 16.90 -8.18 5.22
CA GLY A 42 17.16 -9.59 5.51
C GLY A 42 17.41 -10.38 4.23
N SER A 43 16.70 -11.50 4.08
CA SER A 43 16.81 -12.32 2.87
C SER A 43 16.22 -11.60 1.65
N VAL A 44 16.64 -12.01 0.46
CA VAL A 44 16.06 -11.50 -0.80
C VAL A 44 14.60 -11.93 -0.94
N SER A 45 14.23 -13.12 -0.43
CA SER A 45 12.86 -13.62 -0.47
C SER A 45 11.91 -12.74 0.34
N ASP A 46 12.29 -12.40 1.58
CA ASP A 46 11.46 -11.55 2.45
C ASP A 46 11.29 -10.15 1.84
N TYR A 47 12.36 -9.61 1.26
CA TYR A 47 12.32 -8.35 0.54
C TYR A 47 11.39 -8.41 -0.67
N GLN A 48 11.42 -9.49 -1.45
CA GLN A 48 10.55 -9.67 -2.60
C GLN A 48 9.07 -9.70 -2.21
N GLU A 49 8.70 -10.44 -1.16
CA GLU A 49 7.32 -10.47 -0.67
C GLU A 49 6.85 -9.09 -0.19
N GLN A 50 7.70 -8.37 0.54
CA GLN A 50 7.40 -7.02 1.00
C GLN A 50 7.25 -6.05 -0.17
N PHE A 51 8.15 -6.10 -1.15
CA PHE A 51 8.12 -5.26 -2.34
C PHE A 51 6.84 -5.48 -3.15
N LEU A 52 6.46 -6.74 -3.42
CA LEU A 52 5.24 -7.08 -4.14
C LEU A 52 3.97 -6.64 -3.40
N THR A 53 3.98 -6.71 -2.06
CA THR A 53 2.88 -6.21 -1.23
C THR A 53 2.72 -4.69 -1.36
N LEU A 54 3.83 -3.95 -1.38
CA LEU A 54 3.81 -2.49 -1.57
C LEU A 54 3.45 -2.11 -3.00
N LEU A 55 3.93 -2.86 -3.99
CA LEU A 55 3.65 -2.64 -5.40
C LEU A 55 2.15 -2.71 -5.70
N ASN A 56 1.45 -3.71 -5.13
CA ASN A 56 -0.01 -3.83 -5.26
C ASN A 56 -0.77 -2.62 -4.70
N ARG A 57 -0.19 -1.89 -3.73
CA ARG A 57 -0.78 -0.69 -3.13
C ARG A 57 -0.42 0.59 -3.89
N ALA A 58 0.68 0.61 -4.64
CA ALA A 58 1.21 1.77 -5.35
C ALA A 58 0.51 2.08 -6.68
N GLY A 59 -0.26 1.14 -7.24
CA GLY A 59 -0.98 1.32 -8.49
C GLY A 59 -0.16 0.89 -9.72
N LEU A 60 -0.55 1.37 -10.90
CA LEU A 60 0.04 0.93 -12.16
C LEU A 60 1.44 1.54 -12.38
N LEU A 61 2.47 0.69 -12.30
CA LEU A 61 3.85 0.99 -12.69
C LEU A 61 4.23 0.14 -13.90
N THR A 62 5.01 0.69 -14.82
CA THR A 62 5.52 -0.09 -15.95
C THR A 62 6.56 -1.10 -15.46
N GLU A 63 6.69 -2.23 -16.16
CA GLU A 63 7.68 -3.25 -15.80
C GLU A 63 9.11 -2.67 -15.67
N PRO A 64 9.60 -1.78 -16.55
CA PRO A 64 10.89 -1.12 -16.35
C PRO A 64 11.00 -0.33 -15.04
N GLN A 65 9.93 0.36 -14.62
CA GLN A 65 9.93 1.11 -13.35
C GLN A 65 9.99 0.16 -12.14
N GLN A 66 9.26 -0.95 -12.21
CA GLN A 66 9.27 -1.97 -11.15
C GLN A 66 10.66 -2.59 -10.98
N ILE A 67 11.31 -2.95 -12.10
CA ILE A 67 12.67 -3.50 -12.11
C ILE A 67 13.67 -2.51 -11.50
N GLN A 68 13.61 -1.23 -11.89
CA GLN A 68 14.49 -0.20 -11.35
C GLN A 68 14.31 -0.02 -9.84
N LEU A 69 13.07 0.08 -9.36
CA LEU A 69 12.76 0.23 -7.94
C LEU A 69 13.22 -0.97 -7.12
N PHE A 70 12.98 -2.19 -7.63
CA PHE A 70 13.41 -3.43 -6.99
C PHE A 70 14.93 -3.49 -6.88
N THR A 71 15.62 -3.19 -7.98
CA THR A 71 17.10 -3.26 -8.03
C THR A 71 17.75 -2.23 -7.09
N VAL A 72 17.22 -1.00 -7.03
CA VAL A 72 17.69 0.03 -6.10
C VAL A 72 17.50 -0.40 -4.64
N GLY A 73 16.42 -1.12 -4.33
CA GLY A 73 16.13 -1.57 -2.97
C GLY A 73 16.94 -2.76 -2.47
N LEU A 74 17.62 -3.52 -3.34
CA LEU A 74 18.46 -4.65 -2.96
C LEU A 74 19.70 -4.25 -2.13
N GLN A 75 20.15 -2.99 -2.28
CA GLN A 75 21.38 -2.42 -1.70
C GLN A 75 22.64 -3.20 -2.13
N SER A 76 23.83 -2.60 -1.99
CA SER A 76 25.08 -3.34 -2.21
C SER A 76 25.11 -4.60 -1.33
N PRO A 77 25.72 -5.71 -1.78
CA PRO A 77 25.90 -6.87 -0.92
C PRO A 77 26.58 -6.39 0.37
N MET A 78 25.97 -6.71 1.51
CA MET A 78 26.56 -6.38 2.81
C MET A 78 27.87 -7.15 2.88
N SER A 79 29.00 -6.43 2.80
CA SER A 79 30.36 -6.96 2.94
C SER A 79 30.57 -7.61 4.30
#